data_AF-A0A3S3KQB1-F1
#
_entry.id   AF-A0A3S3KQB1-F1
#
_cell.length_a   1.000
_cell.length_b   1.000
_cell.length_c   1.000
_cell.angle_alpha   90.00
_cell.angle_beta   90.00
_cell.angle_gamma   90.00
#
_symmetry.space_group_name_H-M   'P 1'
#
loop_
_entity.id
_entity.type
_entity.pdbx_description
1 polymer ?
#
loop_
_entity_poly.entity_id
_entity_poly.type
_entity_poly.pdbx_seq_one_letter_code
_entity_poly.pdbx_strand_id
1 'polypeptide(L)'
;MLAVAAMPAVASAEENDADSGWWPRWGMGRMMMGQWGMSGPMGGYDSGEMLDRINGRLAFLKTELKITDEQAPSWNELAVVVRTTAEAHNELMRGMVKEFHEGDFLEKPLPERLAYQQTHLEARLGQVKSVRAAVDKLYAILSDEQKKSADEIILPMMGLGMGRKSGFGPGMMLR
;
A
#
# COMPACT_ATOMS: atom_id res chain seq x y z
N MET A 1 31.02 -60.93 -22.11
CA MET A 1 30.17 -59.80 -21.70
C MET A 1 30.47 -59.47 -20.25
N LEU A 2 31.08 -58.31 -20.00
CA LEU A 2 31.10 -57.64 -18.69
C LEU A 2 31.45 -56.17 -19.00
N ALA A 3 30.44 -55.31 -18.89
CA ALA A 3 30.50 -53.91 -19.26
C ALA A 3 31.09 -53.08 -18.10
N VAL A 4 32.09 -52.26 -18.43
CA VAL A 4 32.55 -51.14 -17.59
C VAL A 4 31.57 -49.99 -17.80
N ALA A 5 30.89 -49.55 -16.74
CA ALA A 5 30.11 -48.32 -16.76
C ALA A 5 30.68 -47.36 -15.70
N ALA A 6 31.21 -46.24 -16.19
CA ALA A 6 31.81 -45.17 -15.43
C ALA A 6 30.79 -44.49 -14.51
N MET A 7 31.23 -44.15 -13.30
CA MET A 7 30.49 -43.27 -12.38
C MET A 7 30.44 -41.85 -12.96
N PRO A 8 29.29 -41.17 -12.99
CA PRO A 8 29.26 -39.75 -13.28
C PRO A 8 29.74 -38.97 -12.04
N ALA A 9 30.68 -38.07 -12.28
CA ALA A 9 31.17 -37.10 -11.32
C ALA A 9 30.01 -36.21 -10.83
N VAL A 10 29.91 -36.03 -9.51
CA VAL A 10 29.06 -35.02 -8.89
C VAL A 10 29.64 -33.66 -9.25
N ALA A 11 29.05 -33.00 -10.25
CA ALA A 11 29.31 -31.61 -10.53
C ALA A 11 28.62 -30.76 -9.46
N SER A 12 29.42 -29.97 -8.75
CA SER A 12 29.01 -29.05 -7.70
C SER A 12 27.83 -28.19 -8.11
N ALA A 13 26.83 -28.12 -7.24
CA ALA A 13 25.81 -27.10 -7.26
C ALA A 13 26.49 -25.75 -7.01
N GLU A 14 26.63 -24.93 -8.05
CA GLU A 14 26.78 -23.49 -7.87
C GLU A 14 25.38 -22.90 -7.73
N GLU A 15 25.03 -22.60 -6.48
CA GLU A 15 23.91 -21.76 -6.07
C GLU A 15 23.94 -20.44 -6.83
N ASN A 16 22.94 -20.20 -7.66
CA ASN A 16 22.49 -18.85 -7.96
C ASN A 16 21.00 -18.86 -8.30
N ASP A 17 20.22 -19.51 -7.42
CA ASP A 17 18.76 -19.57 -7.47
C ASP A 17 18.10 -18.45 -6.65
N ALA A 18 18.73 -17.27 -6.57
CA ALA A 18 18.10 -16.11 -5.91
C ALA A 18 16.85 -15.59 -6.67
N ASP A 19 16.53 -16.14 -7.85
CA ASP A 19 15.46 -15.66 -8.73
C ASP A 19 14.33 -16.68 -8.97
N SER A 20 14.36 -17.87 -8.34
CA SER A 20 13.40 -18.96 -8.58
C SER A 20 12.17 -18.95 -7.66
N GLY A 21 11.97 -17.88 -6.90
CA GLY A 21 10.79 -17.68 -6.06
C GLY A 21 9.52 -17.37 -6.88
N TRP A 22 8.35 -17.70 -6.34
CA TRP A 22 7.05 -17.27 -6.91
C TRP A 22 6.86 -15.74 -6.89
N TRP A 23 7.65 -15.03 -6.07
CA TRP A 23 7.48 -13.61 -5.73
C TRP A 23 8.04 -12.59 -6.74
N PRO A 24 9.20 -12.80 -7.41
CA PRO A 24 9.62 -12.00 -8.57
C PRO A 24 8.54 -11.93 -9.67
N ARG A 25 7.77 -13.00 -9.87
CA ARG A 25 6.71 -13.09 -10.89
C ARG A 25 5.46 -12.26 -10.55
N TRP A 26 5.23 -11.95 -9.27
CA TRP A 26 4.16 -11.05 -8.82
C TRP A 26 4.59 -9.58 -8.73
N GLY A 27 5.80 -9.24 -9.20
CA GLY A 27 6.35 -7.88 -9.12
C GLY A 27 6.78 -7.45 -7.71
N MET A 28 6.45 -8.25 -6.68
CA MET A 28 6.77 -7.96 -5.29
C MET A 28 8.28 -8.08 -5.02
N GLY A 29 8.99 -9.02 -5.64
CA GLY A 29 10.44 -9.17 -5.47
C GLY A 29 11.26 -7.96 -5.96
N ARG A 30 10.82 -7.33 -7.06
CA ARG A 30 11.48 -6.14 -7.64
C ARG A 30 11.04 -4.84 -6.99
N MET A 31 9.78 -4.74 -6.53
CA MET A 31 9.35 -3.63 -5.66
C MET A 31 9.98 -3.73 -4.26
N MET A 32 10.15 -4.92 -3.70
CA MET A 32 10.76 -5.05 -2.38
C MET A 32 12.26 -4.80 -2.39
N MET A 33 13.01 -5.18 -3.44
CA MET A 33 14.44 -4.83 -3.53
C MET A 33 14.71 -3.43 -4.10
N GLY A 34 13.82 -2.88 -4.94
CA GLY A 34 14.01 -1.57 -5.58
C GLY A 34 13.27 -0.40 -4.91
N GLN A 35 12.25 -0.67 -4.11
CA GLN A 35 11.43 0.34 -3.41
C GLN A 35 11.33 0.10 -1.90
N TRP A 36 11.57 -1.13 -1.42
CA TRP A 36 11.79 -1.47 -0.01
C TRP A 36 13.21 -2.00 0.24
N GLY A 37 14.12 -1.76 -0.72
CA GLY A 37 15.51 -2.14 -0.58
C GLY A 37 16.10 -1.41 0.61
N MET A 38 16.90 -2.15 1.37
CA MET A 38 17.65 -1.78 2.58
C MET A 38 18.58 -0.53 2.44
N SER A 39 18.43 0.28 1.37
CA SER A 39 19.22 1.46 1.03
C SER A 39 18.47 2.52 0.18
N GLY A 40 17.15 2.45 0.04
CA GLY A 40 16.35 3.50 -0.64
C GLY A 40 15.83 4.56 0.34
N PRO A 41 15.50 5.80 -0.09
CA PRO A 41 15.02 6.88 0.78
C PRO A 41 13.65 6.62 1.47
N MET A 42 13.16 5.37 1.44
CA MET A 42 11.99 4.87 2.16
C MET A 42 12.38 3.96 3.35
N GLY A 43 13.64 4.01 3.81
CA GLY A 43 14.16 3.29 4.98
C GLY A 43 13.69 3.85 6.33
N GLY A 44 12.42 4.20 6.43
CA GLY A 44 11.85 4.82 7.62
C GLY A 44 10.41 5.24 7.35
N TYR A 45 9.48 4.31 7.44
CA TYR A 45 8.08 4.67 7.63
C TYR A 45 7.93 5.23 9.05
N ASP A 46 8.33 6.48 9.26
CA ASP A 46 7.96 7.18 10.49
C ASP A 46 6.43 7.30 10.49
N SER A 47 5.82 6.59 11.43
CA SER A 47 4.37 6.58 11.62
C SER A 47 3.83 7.98 11.92
N GLY A 48 4.64 8.85 12.55
CA GLY A 48 4.29 10.23 12.84
C GLY A 48 4.11 11.05 11.57
N GLU A 49 5.11 11.03 10.69
CA GLU A 49 5.04 11.76 9.41
C GLU A 49 3.87 11.29 8.53
N MET A 50 3.50 10.00 8.59
CA MET A 50 2.35 9.52 7.81
C MET A 50 1.03 10.06 8.35
N LEU A 51 0.84 10.05 9.67
CA LEU A 51 -0.39 10.59 10.28
C LEU A 51 -0.51 12.09 10.04
N ASP A 52 0.60 12.82 10.06
CA ASP A 52 0.63 14.24 9.70
C ASP A 52 0.23 14.47 8.24
N ARG A 53 0.70 13.64 7.31
CA ARG A 53 0.25 13.68 5.90
C ARG A 53 -1.24 13.42 5.77
N ILE A 54 -1.79 12.48 6.54
CA ILE A 54 -3.24 12.18 6.54
C ILE A 54 -4.04 13.36 7.08
N ASN A 55 -3.60 13.96 8.19
CA ASN A 55 -4.24 15.13 8.78
C ASN A 55 -4.24 16.33 7.82
N GLY A 56 -3.10 16.60 7.18
CA GLY A 56 -2.99 17.66 6.17
C GLY A 56 -3.91 17.42 4.98
N ARG A 57 -3.99 16.18 4.48
CA ARG A 57 -4.88 15.84 3.37
C ARG A 57 -6.36 15.92 3.77
N LEU A 58 -6.74 15.51 4.97
CA LEU A 58 -8.10 15.69 5.48
C LEU A 58 -8.44 17.19 5.57
N ALA A 59 -7.54 18.03 6.09
CA ALA A 59 -7.75 19.47 6.12
C ALA A 59 -7.95 20.07 4.72
N PHE A 60 -7.10 19.69 3.76
CA PHE A 60 -7.24 20.08 2.36
C PHE A 60 -8.60 19.67 1.78
N LEU A 61 -9.01 18.42 1.97
CA LEU A 61 -10.29 17.90 1.47
C LEU A 61 -11.50 18.61 2.12
N LYS A 62 -11.43 18.94 3.41
CA LYS A 62 -12.48 19.71 4.09
C LYS A 62 -12.67 21.07 3.43
N THR A 63 -11.57 21.75 3.12
CA THR A 63 -11.56 23.06 2.47
C THR A 63 -12.03 22.97 1.02
N GLU A 64 -11.55 22.01 0.25
CA GLU A 64 -11.92 21.82 -1.16
C GLU A 64 -13.41 21.52 -1.31
N LEU A 65 -13.95 20.67 -0.43
CA LEU A 65 -15.38 20.36 -0.38
C LEU A 65 -16.21 21.49 0.21
N LYS A 66 -15.61 22.57 0.71
CA LYS A 66 -16.29 23.69 1.38
C LYS A 66 -17.31 23.19 2.42
N ILE A 67 -16.89 22.25 3.27
CA ILE A 67 -17.79 21.61 4.25
C ILE A 67 -18.43 22.68 5.14
N THR A 68 -19.77 22.67 5.21
CA THR A 68 -20.53 23.61 6.03
C THR A 68 -20.64 23.16 7.49
N ASP A 69 -21.15 24.04 8.36
CA ASP A 69 -21.36 23.72 9.77
C ASP A 69 -22.39 22.59 9.96
N GLU A 70 -23.41 22.54 9.12
CA GLU A 70 -24.41 21.46 9.12
C GLU A 70 -23.81 20.11 8.68
N GLN A 71 -22.77 20.13 7.85
CA GLN A 71 -22.08 18.93 7.35
C GLN A 71 -20.91 18.50 8.25
N ALA A 72 -20.46 19.37 9.17
CA ALA A 72 -19.32 19.14 10.04
C ALA A 72 -19.41 17.82 10.85
N PRO A 73 -20.57 17.39 11.38
CA PRO A 73 -20.69 16.10 12.06
C PRO A 73 -20.32 14.90 11.18
N SER A 74 -20.88 14.81 9.96
CA SER A 74 -20.58 13.72 9.02
C SER A 74 -19.14 13.77 8.52
N TRP A 75 -18.59 14.98 8.32
CA TRP A 75 -17.18 15.16 8.00
C TRP A 75 -16.27 14.62 9.12
N ASN A 76 -16.57 14.95 10.38
CA ASN A 76 -15.79 14.50 11.52
C ASN A 76 -15.82 12.96 11.65
N GLU A 77 -16.96 12.32 11.40
CA GLU A 77 -17.07 10.86 11.35
C GLU A 77 -16.12 10.27 10.29
N LEU A 78 -16.16 10.79 9.05
CA LEU A 78 -15.25 10.35 7.99
C LEU A 78 -13.79 10.54 8.37
N ALA A 79 -13.44 11.69 8.94
CA ALA A 79 -12.07 11.98 9.34
C ALA A 79 -11.55 11.02 10.42
N VAL A 80 -12.40 10.61 11.39
CA VAL A 80 -12.06 9.58 12.37
C VAL A 80 -11.82 8.24 11.68
N VAL A 81 -12.74 7.80 10.82
CA VAL A 81 -12.62 6.52 10.11
C VAL A 81 -11.36 6.47 9.25
N VAL A 82 -11.03 7.54 8.53
CA VAL A 82 -9.80 7.60 7.71
C VAL A 82 -8.54 7.49 8.57
N ARG A 83 -8.47 8.19 9.71
CA ARG A 83 -7.30 8.08 10.61
C ARG A 83 -7.15 6.67 11.16
N THR A 84 -8.21 6.12 11.75
CA THR A 84 -8.19 4.78 12.34
C THR A 84 -7.85 3.70 11.31
N THR A 85 -8.39 3.80 10.10
CA THR A 85 -8.08 2.82 9.04
C THR A 85 -6.64 2.95 8.54
N ALA A 86 -6.08 4.16 8.51
CA ALA A 86 -4.69 4.37 8.17
C ALA A 86 -3.73 3.87 9.26
N GLU A 87 -4.03 4.10 10.54
CA GLU A 87 -3.28 3.52 11.66
C GLU A 87 -3.25 2.00 11.59
N ALA A 88 -4.42 1.37 11.42
CA ALA A 88 -4.52 -0.08 11.28
C ALA A 88 -3.75 -0.60 10.05
N HIS A 89 -3.79 0.13 8.94
CA HIS A 89 -3.02 -0.22 7.74
C HIS A 89 -1.51 -0.14 7.99
N ASN A 90 -1.06 0.88 8.72
CA ASN A 90 0.35 1.04 9.05
C ASN A 90 0.83 -0.06 9.99
N GLU A 91 0.03 -0.48 10.96
CA GLU A 91 0.37 -1.64 11.82
C GLU A 91 0.53 -2.91 11.00
N LEU A 92 -0.39 -3.18 10.07
CA LEU A 92 -0.29 -4.32 9.16
C LEU A 92 0.99 -4.24 8.31
N MET A 93 1.32 -3.07 7.76
CA MET A 93 2.53 -2.90 6.95
C MET A 93 3.81 -3.06 7.78
N ARG A 94 3.84 -2.58 9.03
CA ARG A 94 4.98 -2.80 9.93
C ARG A 94 5.15 -4.27 10.31
N GLY A 95 4.05 -4.96 10.60
CA GLY A 95 4.05 -6.40 10.86
C GLY A 95 4.62 -7.18 9.67
N MET A 96 4.18 -6.83 8.45
CA MET A 96 4.71 -7.41 7.22
C MET A 96 6.21 -7.15 7.06
N VAL A 97 6.67 -5.90 7.21
CA VAL A 97 8.11 -5.59 7.10
C VAL A 97 8.93 -6.40 8.10
N LYS A 98 8.44 -6.52 9.35
CA LYS A 98 9.11 -7.31 10.39
C LYS A 98 9.22 -8.79 9.99
N GLU A 99 8.11 -9.39 9.58
CA GLU A 99 8.06 -10.82 9.23
C GLU A 99 8.90 -11.14 7.98
N PHE A 100 9.03 -10.19 7.06
CA PHE A 100 9.94 -10.29 5.91
C PHE A 100 11.42 -10.06 6.27
N HIS A 101 11.72 -9.11 7.17
CA HIS A 101 13.09 -8.83 7.62
C HIS A 101 13.70 -9.98 8.42
N GLU A 102 12.87 -10.70 9.17
CA GLU A 102 13.31 -11.86 9.95
C GLU A 102 13.65 -13.07 9.05
N GLY A 103 13.40 -13.01 7.73
CA GLY A 103 13.76 -14.04 6.75
C GLY A 103 12.83 -15.26 6.75
N ASP A 104 12.19 -15.53 7.89
CA ASP A 104 11.30 -16.67 8.13
C ASP A 104 10.13 -16.75 7.15
N PHE A 105 9.61 -15.62 6.66
CA PHE A 105 8.40 -15.62 5.82
C PHE A 105 8.56 -16.41 4.52
N LEU A 106 9.75 -16.33 3.88
CA LEU A 106 9.99 -17.02 2.62
C LEU A 106 10.22 -18.52 2.80
N GLU A 107 10.65 -18.94 3.99
CA GLU A 107 10.85 -20.34 4.37
C GLU A 107 9.53 -21.07 4.69
N LYS A 108 8.45 -20.31 4.97
CA LYS A 108 7.12 -20.90 5.24
C LYS A 108 6.57 -21.69 4.04
N PRO A 109 5.89 -22.83 4.28
CA PRO A 109 5.17 -23.56 3.24
C PRO A 109 4.20 -22.68 2.45
N LEU A 110 3.99 -23.00 1.17
CA LEU A 110 3.09 -22.24 0.29
C LEU A 110 1.68 -22.01 0.88
N PRO A 111 1.00 -23.00 1.50
CA PRO A 111 -0.32 -22.79 2.10
C PRO A 111 -0.32 -21.73 3.20
N GLU A 112 0.72 -21.68 4.05
CA GLU A 112 0.82 -20.69 5.12
C GLU A 112 1.03 -19.28 4.56
N ARG A 113 1.86 -19.14 3.53
CA ARG A 113 2.06 -17.86 2.85
C ARG A 113 0.78 -17.35 2.18
N LEU A 114 -0.02 -18.24 1.60
CA LEU A 114 -1.33 -17.90 1.03
C LEU A 114 -2.34 -17.50 2.12
N ALA A 115 -2.38 -18.23 3.23
CA ALA A 115 -3.24 -17.87 4.37
C ALA A 115 -2.88 -16.48 4.92
N TYR A 116 -1.60 -16.19 5.07
CA TYR A 116 -1.11 -14.87 5.47
C TYR A 116 -1.58 -13.75 4.52
N GLN A 117 -1.42 -13.94 3.21
CA GLN A 117 -1.89 -12.99 2.21
C GLN A 117 -3.41 -12.80 2.27
N GLN A 118 -4.18 -13.88 2.41
CA GLN A 118 -5.63 -13.83 2.51
C GLN A 118 -6.07 -12.96 3.69
N THR A 119 -5.49 -13.18 4.88
CA THR A 119 -5.81 -12.36 6.07
C THR A 119 -5.54 -10.88 5.85
N HIS A 120 -4.45 -10.53 5.15
CA HIS A 120 -4.14 -9.13 4.83
C HIS A 120 -5.13 -8.50 3.86
N LEU A 121 -5.55 -9.25 2.82
CA LEU A 121 -6.57 -8.80 1.87
C LEU A 121 -7.93 -8.62 2.55
N GLU A 122 -8.31 -9.52 3.45
CA GLU A 122 -9.53 -9.41 4.24
C GLU A 122 -9.52 -8.19 5.15
N ALA A 123 -8.40 -7.94 5.84
CA ALA A 123 -8.22 -6.74 6.67
C ALA A 123 -8.32 -5.45 5.82
N ARG A 124 -7.70 -5.43 4.64
CA ARG A 124 -7.80 -4.29 3.72
C ARG A 124 -9.23 -4.08 3.22
N LEU A 125 -9.94 -5.16 2.90
CA LEU A 125 -11.35 -5.09 2.51
C LEU A 125 -12.20 -4.48 3.63
N GLY A 126 -11.95 -4.86 4.89
CA GLY A 126 -12.59 -4.27 6.06
C GLY A 126 -12.39 -2.76 6.14
N GLN A 127 -11.14 -2.29 5.99
CA GLN A 127 -10.81 -0.86 5.97
C GLN A 127 -11.55 -0.11 4.87
N VAL A 128 -11.59 -0.65 3.64
CA VAL A 128 -12.29 -0.05 2.50
C VAL A 128 -13.79 0.04 2.76
N LYS A 129 -14.39 -1.00 3.34
CA LYS A 129 -15.81 -0.99 3.72
C LYS A 129 -16.13 0.10 4.75
N SER A 130 -15.28 0.27 5.76
CA SER A 130 -15.47 1.32 6.78
C SER A 130 -15.41 2.72 6.17
N VAL A 131 -14.39 2.99 5.35
CA VAL A 131 -14.27 4.30 4.67
C VAL A 131 -15.45 4.54 3.74
N ARG A 132 -15.85 3.55 2.93
CA ARG A 132 -17.02 3.65 2.04
C ARG A 132 -18.27 4.04 2.82
N ALA A 133 -18.56 3.36 3.93
CA ALA A 133 -19.75 3.65 4.72
C ALA A 133 -19.78 5.11 5.24
N ALA A 134 -18.63 5.64 5.67
CA ALA A 134 -18.54 7.04 6.10
C ALA A 134 -18.65 8.03 4.94
N VAL A 135 -18.07 7.70 3.78
CA VAL A 135 -18.22 8.49 2.55
C VAL A 135 -19.67 8.52 2.08
N ASP A 136 -20.37 7.37 2.07
CA ASP A 136 -21.78 7.28 1.66
C ASP A 136 -22.66 8.22 2.51
N LYS A 137 -22.42 8.28 3.83
CA LYS A 137 -23.11 9.21 4.75
C LYS A 137 -22.82 10.68 4.44
N LEU A 138 -21.56 11.04 4.24
CA LEU A 138 -21.18 12.41 3.92
C LEU A 138 -21.76 12.82 2.56
N TYR A 139 -21.58 11.98 1.54
CA TYR A 139 -22.02 12.23 0.17
C TYR A 139 -23.53 12.44 0.06
N ALA A 140 -24.33 11.74 0.87
CA ALA A 140 -25.78 11.89 0.91
C ALA A 140 -26.24 13.32 1.28
N ILE A 141 -25.43 14.07 2.04
CA ILE A 141 -25.76 15.43 2.51
C ILE A 141 -24.99 16.54 1.79
N LEU A 142 -24.12 16.18 0.83
CA LEU A 142 -23.40 17.14 0.00
C LEU A 142 -24.34 17.76 -1.05
N SER A 143 -24.10 19.04 -1.37
CA SER A 143 -24.70 19.69 -2.54
C SER A 143 -24.16 19.11 -3.85
N ASP A 144 -24.82 19.40 -4.97
CA ASP A 144 -24.37 18.89 -6.28
C ASP A 144 -22.98 19.41 -6.67
N GLU A 145 -22.63 20.65 -6.31
CA GLU A 145 -21.28 21.21 -6.53
C GLU A 145 -20.22 20.47 -5.69
N GLN A 146 -20.55 20.18 -4.43
CA GLN A 146 -19.65 19.44 -3.55
C GLN A 146 -19.49 17.99 -3.98
N LYS A 147 -20.56 17.33 -4.47
CA LYS A 147 -20.51 15.98 -5.02
C LYS A 147 -19.60 15.90 -6.23
N LYS A 148 -19.73 16.84 -7.17
CA LYS A 148 -18.82 16.92 -8.33
C LYS A 148 -17.36 17.05 -7.90
N SER A 149 -17.09 17.87 -6.89
CA SER A 149 -15.74 18.02 -6.33
C SER A 149 -15.27 16.75 -5.63
N ALA A 150 -16.16 16.06 -4.89
CA ALA A 150 -15.90 14.79 -4.24
C ALA A 150 -15.56 13.66 -5.22
N ASP A 151 -16.21 13.63 -6.38
CA ASP A 151 -15.98 12.60 -7.41
C ASP A 151 -14.61 12.74 -8.11
N GLU A 152 -14.00 13.92 -8.03
CA GLU A 152 -12.64 14.18 -8.53
C GLU A 152 -11.54 13.86 -7.49
N ILE A 153 -11.93 13.64 -6.23
CA ILE A 153 -11.00 13.35 -5.14
C ILE A 153 -10.51 11.90 -5.20
N ILE A 154 -9.18 11.76 -5.31
CA ILE A 154 -8.52 10.48 -5.03
C ILE A 154 -8.29 10.39 -3.51
N LEU A 155 -8.96 9.45 -2.86
CA LEU A 155 -8.77 9.19 -1.42
C LEU A 155 -7.39 8.57 -1.15
N PRO A 156 -6.67 8.98 -0.09
CA PRO A 156 -5.33 8.50 0.25
C PRO A 156 -5.25 6.98 0.46
N MET A 157 -6.37 6.38 0.86
CA MET A 157 -6.49 4.94 1.13
C MET A 157 -6.64 4.09 -0.13
N MET A 158 -6.75 4.70 -1.32
CA MET A 158 -6.68 3.97 -2.57
C MET A 158 -5.25 4.11 -3.09
N GLY A 159 -4.39 3.15 -2.70
CA GLY A 159 -3.00 3.04 -3.13
C GLY A 159 -2.87 2.78 -4.63
N LEU A 160 -3.34 3.72 -5.46
CA LEU A 160 -2.99 3.83 -6.86
C LEU A 160 -1.60 4.45 -6.94
N GLY A 161 -0.61 3.63 -6.61
CA GLY A 161 0.74 3.81 -7.15
C GLY A 161 0.68 3.59 -8.66
N MET A 162 0.37 4.65 -9.40
CA MET A 162 0.65 4.80 -10.83
C MET A 162 0.43 6.28 -11.15
N GLY A 163 1.52 6.98 -11.46
CA GLY A 163 1.55 8.42 -11.66
C GLY A 163 0.50 8.92 -12.66
N ARG A 164 -0.40 9.78 -12.19
CA ARG A 164 -0.80 10.92 -13.01
C ARG A 164 0.23 11.99 -12.79
N LYS A 165 1.12 12.14 -13.79
CA LYS A 165 2.00 13.28 -14.04
C LYS A 165 1.91 14.39 -12.98
N SER A 166 2.95 14.51 -12.16
CA SER A 166 3.31 15.79 -11.54
C SER A 166 3.38 16.84 -12.65
N GLY A 167 2.29 17.59 -12.81
CA GLY A 167 2.15 18.68 -13.75
C GLY A 167 1.82 19.96 -13.00
N PHE A 168 2.66 20.32 -12.02
CA PHE A 168 2.80 21.68 -11.51
C PHE A 168 4.28 21.88 -11.12
N GLY A 169 5.13 21.92 -12.13
CA GLY A 169 6.50 22.42 -12.02
C GLY A 169 6.52 23.87 -12.52
N PRO A 170 7.16 24.81 -11.81
CA PRO A 170 7.19 26.22 -12.21
C PRO A 170 8.14 26.43 -13.39
N GLY A 171 7.66 27.14 -14.42
CA GLY A 171 8.51 27.92 -15.33
C GLY A 171 9.37 27.16 -16.33
N MET A 172 8.85 27.02 -17.55
CA MET A 172 9.66 27.02 -18.78
C MET A 172 8.90 27.85 -19.83
N MET A 173 9.03 29.17 -19.73
CA MET A 173 8.88 30.04 -20.89
C MET A 173 10.14 29.89 -21.72
N LEU A 174 10.04 29.28 -22.89
CA LEU A 174 10.96 29.53 -23.98
C LEU A 174 10.13 29.94 -25.19
N ARG A 175 10.42 31.18 -25.58
CA ARG A 175 9.97 32.00 -26.71
C ARG A 175 9.30 31.28 -27.87
#